data_AF-A0A7X4GYS3-F1
#
_entry.id   AF-A0A7X4GYS3-F1
#
_cell.length_a   1.000
_cell.length_b   1.000
_cell.length_c   1.000
_cell.angle_alpha   90.00
_cell.angle_beta   90.00
_cell.angle_gamma   90.00
#
_symmetry.space_group_name_H-M   'P 1'
#
loop_
_entity.id
_entity.type
_entity.pdbx_description
1 polymer ?
#
loop_
_entity_poly.entity_id
_entity_poly.type
_entity_poly.pdbx_seq_one_letter_code
_entity_poly.pdbx_strand_id
1 'polypeptide(L)'
;MKTATYYMQNLAEAREMAGRCKLLDEQKLRTLSPGDYQEWQISNEGVNCQTALSVSEAASVRELVLKQSRPSVPVATPKVSAPPSSAVPSLRDRSDQKLSSSRILAPV
;
A
#
# COMPACT_ATOMS: atom_id res chain seq x y z
N MET A 1 -10.20 -23.53 -2.29
CA MET A 1 -9.35 -22.42 -1.82
C MET A 1 -9.50 -21.26 -2.79
N LYS A 2 -9.77 -20.04 -2.29
CA LYS A 2 -9.88 -18.83 -3.11
C LYS A 2 -8.53 -18.15 -3.23
N THR A 3 -8.24 -17.60 -4.39
CA THR A 3 -6.95 -16.97 -4.69
C THR A 3 -6.94 -15.50 -4.29
N ALA A 4 -5.76 -14.90 -4.21
CA ALA A 4 -5.61 -13.46 -3.99
C ALA A 4 -6.35 -12.65 -5.06
N THR A 5 -6.20 -13.03 -6.34
CA THR A 5 -6.89 -12.38 -7.46
C THR A 5 -8.40 -12.40 -7.32
N TYR A 6 -8.98 -13.52 -6.86
CA TYR A 6 -10.41 -13.61 -6.60
C TYR A 6 -10.84 -12.62 -5.51
N TYR A 7 -10.15 -12.59 -4.37
CA TYR A 7 -10.50 -11.69 -3.28
C TYR A 7 -10.29 -10.22 -3.63
N MET A 8 -9.29 -9.90 -4.47
CA MET A 8 -9.10 -8.54 -4.99
C MET A 8 -10.28 -8.06 -5.83
N GLN A 9 -10.94 -8.97 -6.56
CA GLN A 9 -12.16 -8.66 -7.32
C GLN A 9 -13.41 -8.63 -6.43
N ASN A 10 -13.38 -9.29 -5.28
CA ASN A 10 -14.51 -9.46 -4.36
C ASN A 10 -14.16 -8.95 -2.95
N LEU A 11 -13.82 -7.66 -2.83
CA LEU A 11 -13.30 -7.10 -1.57
C LEU A 11 -14.28 -7.17 -0.39
N ALA A 12 -15.59 -7.10 -0.63
CA ALA A 12 -16.59 -7.24 0.43
C ALA A 12 -16.52 -8.62 1.09
N GLU A 13 -16.42 -9.66 0.25
CA GLU A 13 -16.29 -11.03 0.70
C GLU A 13 -14.91 -11.29 1.34
N ALA A 14 -13.84 -10.68 0.80
CA ALA A 14 -12.52 -10.74 1.41
C ALA A 14 -12.55 -10.23 2.86
N ARG A 15 -13.20 -9.09 3.09
CA ARG A 15 -13.33 -8.47 4.42
C ARG A 15 -14.15 -9.32 5.38
N GLU A 16 -15.27 -9.87 4.92
CA GLU A 16 -16.10 -10.77 5.72
C GLU A 16 -15.33 -12.05 6.11
N MET A 17 -14.62 -12.64 5.14
CA MET A 17 -13.79 -13.82 5.39
C MET A 17 -12.64 -13.50 6.33
N ALA A 18 -11.97 -12.36 6.16
CA ALA A 18 -10.90 -11.90 7.05
C ALA A 18 -11.38 -11.78 8.50
N GLY A 19 -12.58 -11.24 8.73
CA GLY A 19 -13.19 -11.17 10.06
C GLY A 19 -13.37 -12.54 10.71
N ARG A 20 -13.90 -13.52 9.96
CA ARG A 20 -14.05 -14.91 10.44
C ARG A 20 -12.70 -15.58 10.69
N CYS A 21 -11.76 -15.37 9.78
CA CYS A 21 -10.44 -15.97 9.84
C CYS A 21 -9.60 -15.48 11.02
N LYS A 22 -9.77 -14.23 11.46
CA LYS A 22 -9.12 -13.74 12.68
C LYS A 22 -9.54 -14.53 13.92
N LEU A 23 -10.84 -14.78 14.08
CA LEU A 23 -11.35 -15.58 15.19
C LEU A 23 -10.91 -17.04 15.09
N LEU A 24 -10.92 -17.60 13.88
CA LEU A 24 -10.49 -18.97 13.62
C LEU A 24 -9.00 -19.16 13.92
N ASP A 25 -8.15 -18.23 13.47
CA ASP A 25 -6.71 -18.27 13.73
C ASP A 25 -6.41 -18.24 15.23
N GLU A 26 -7.02 -17.31 15.97
CA GLU A 26 -6.90 -17.23 17.43
C GLU A 26 -7.40 -18.50 18.12
N GLN A 27 -8.49 -19.10 17.64
CA GLN A 27 -8.99 -20.37 18.14
C GLN A 27 -7.98 -21.49 17.90
N LYS A 28 -7.50 -21.65 16.66
CA LYS A 28 -6.57 -22.71 16.25
C LYS A 28 -5.27 -22.61 17.04
N LEU A 29 -4.73 -21.40 17.19
CA LEU A 29 -3.54 -21.12 17.98
C LEU A 29 -3.67 -21.56 19.45
N ARG A 30 -4.86 -21.45 20.05
CA ARG A 30 -5.12 -21.86 21.44
C ARG A 30 -5.40 -23.35 21.60
N THR A 31 -5.99 -23.97 20.59
CA THR A 31 -6.49 -25.37 20.70
C THR A 31 -5.55 -26.41 20.14
N LEU A 32 -4.70 -26.04 19.18
CA LEU A 32 -3.80 -26.97 18.50
C LEU A 32 -2.42 -26.98 19.15
N SER A 33 -1.72 -28.10 19.02
CA SER A 33 -0.30 -28.12 19.30
C SER A 33 0.45 -27.21 18.30
N PRO A 34 1.67 -26.76 18.61
CA PRO A 34 2.45 -25.95 17.67
C PRO A 34 2.65 -26.61 16.30
N GLY A 35 2.84 -27.94 16.27
CA GLY A 35 2.98 -28.70 15.02
C GLY A 35 1.68 -28.74 14.21
N ASP A 36 0.57 -29.08 14.84
CA ASP A 36 -0.75 -29.15 14.18
C ASP A 36 -1.22 -27.76 13.72
N TYR A 37 -0.88 -26.71 14.47
CA TYR A 37 -1.15 -25.34 14.07
C TYR A 37 -0.36 -24.98 12.82
N GLN A 38 0.91 -25.36 12.73
CA GLN A 38 1.73 -25.15 11.54
C GLN A 38 1.19 -25.93 10.32
N GLU A 39 0.74 -27.18 10.51
CA GLU A 39 0.06 -27.94 9.45
C GLU A 39 -1.24 -27.27 9.00
N TRP A 40 -2.03 -26.74 9.94
CA TRP A 40 -3.24 -26.00 9.62
C TRP A 40 -2.92 -24.72 8.82
N GLN A 41 -1.87 -23.97 9.18
CA GLN A 41 -1.48 -22.75 8.46
C GLN A 41 -1.18 -23.00 6.97
N ILE A 42 -0.59 -24.16 6.63
CA ILE A 42 -0.30 -24.55 5.23
C ILE A 42 -1.46 -25.30 4.56
N SER A 43 -2.53 -25.60 5.28
CA SER A 43 -3.73 -26.23 4.72
C SER A 43 -4.50 -25.29 3.81
N ASN A 44 -5.41 -25.84 3.00
CA ASN A 44 -6.31 -25.04 2.17
C ASN A 44 -7.14 -24.02 2.96
N GLU A 45 -7.48 -24.32 4.22
CA GLU A 45 -8.23 -23.41 5.10
C GLU A 45 -7.32 -22.28 5.60
N GLY A 46 -6.14 -22.62 6.14
CA GLY A 46 -5.17 -21.67 6.66
C GLY A 46 -4.70 -20.69 5.57
N VAL A 47 -4.30 -21.19 4.40
CA VAL A 47 -3.85 -20.33 3.31
C VAL A 47 -5.00 -19.47 2.76
N ASN A 48 -6.23 -19.98 2.69
CA ASN A 48 -7.38 -19.18 2.30
C ASN A 48 -7.63 -18.04 3.29
N CYS A 49 -7.50 -18.32 4.59
CA CYS A 49 -7.64 -17.32 5.64
C CYS A 49 -6.57 -16.24 5.57
N GLN A 50 -5.31 -16.65 5.44
CA GLN A 50 -4.19 -15.71 5.32
C GLN A 50 -4.32 -14.85 4.05
N THR A 51 -4.80 -15.42 2.95
CA THR A 51 -5.06 -14.69 1.71
C THR A 51 -6.16 -13.64 1.90
N ALA A 52 -7.28 -14.00 2.52
CA ALA A 52 -8.38 -13.08 2.78
C ALA A 52 -7.95 -11.91 3.68
N LEU A 53 -7.20 -12.21 4.76
CA LEU A 53 -6.61 -11.21 5.65
C LEU A 53 -5.69 -10.25 4.87
N SER A 54 -4.71 -10.80 4.16
CA SER A 54 -3.70 -10.02 3.43
C SER A 54 -4.32 -9.09 2.39
N VAL A 55 -5.29 -9.59 1.61
CA VAL A 55 -5.98 -8.77 0.60
C VAL A 55 -6.82 -7.67 1.25
N SER A 56 -7.50 -7.97 2.35
CA SER A 56 -8.34 -7.00 3.06
C SER A 56 -7.51 -5.89 3.70
N GLU A 57 -6.36 -6.23 4.29
CA GLU A 57 -5.41 -5.28 4.86
C GLU A 57 -4.78 -4.41 3.78
N ALA A 58 -4.30 -5.01 2.68
CA ALA A 58 -3.76 -4.28 1.54
C ALA A 58 -4.79 -3.32 0.93
N ALA A 59 -6.05 -3.72 0.82
CA ALA A 59 -7.13 -2.86 0.35
C ALA A 59 -7.35 -1.66 1.29
N SER A 60 -7.28 -1.89 2.61
CA SER A 60 -7.43 -0.84 3.62
C SER A 60 -6.27 0.16 3.56
N VAL A 61 -5.04 -0.33 3.44
CA VAL A 61 -3.84 0.52 3.26
C VAL A 61 -3.94 1.35 1.99
N ARG A 62 -4.36 0.74 0.86
CA ARG A 62 -4.57 1.46 -0.39
C ARG A 62 -5.58 2.60 -0.23
N GLU A 63 -6.70 2.33 0.44
CA GLU A 63 -7.73 3.34 0.69
C GLU A 63 -7.21 4.51 1.54
N LEU A 64 -6.43 4.21 2.59
CA LEU A 64 -5.79 5.22 3.44
C LEU A 64 -4.81 6.09 2.67
N VAL A 65 -3.93 5.48 1.86
CA VAL A 65 -2.97 6.19 1.02
C VAL A 65 -3.69 7.12 0.03
N LEU A 66 -4.76 6.66 -0.62
CA LEU A 66 -5.55 7.47 -1.55
C LEU A 66 -6.25 8.65 -0.86
N LYS A 67 -6.70 8.49 0.38
CA LYS A 67 -7.31 9.57 1.18
C LYS A 67 -6.27 10.62 1.58
N GLN A 68 -5.07 10.21 1.98
CA GLN A 68 -3.97 11.11 2.36
C GLN A 68 -3.36 11.86 1.18
N SER A 69 -3.35 11.25 -0.01
CA SER A 69 -2.76 11.84 -1.20
C SER A 69 -3.67 12.84 -1.93
N ARG A 70 -4.88 13.12 -1.43
CA ARG A 70 -5.63 14.31 -1.88
C ARG A 70 -4.90 15.57 -1.43
N PRO A 71 -4.35 16.39 -2.34
CA PRO A 71 -3.75 17.66 -1.96
C PRO A 71 -4.84 18.52 -1.31
N SER A 72 -4.59 19.01 -0.10
CA SER A 72 -5.37 20.11 0.46
C SER A 72 -5.14 21.31 -0.45
N VAL A 73 -6.08 21.58 -1.36
CA VAL A 73 -6.08 22.78 -2.19
C VAL A 73 -6.13 23.97 -1.23
N PRO A 74 -5.13 24.88 -1.21
CA PRO A 74 -5.30 26.14 -0.52
C PRO A 74 -6.49 26.83 -1.17
N VAL A 75 -7.54 27.09 -0.39
CA VAL A 75 -8.69 27.89 -0.82
C VAL A 75 -8.15 29.24 -1.28
N ALA A 76 -8.06 29.43 -2.60
CA ALA A 76 -7.73 30.71 -3.19
C ALA A 76 -8.90 31.66 -2.90
N THR A 77 -8.73 32.54 -1.92
CA THR A 77 -9.59 33.70 -1.72
C THR A 77 -9.52 34.62 -2.95
N PRO A 78 -10.65 35.07 -3.51
CA PRO A 78 -10.65 35.76 -4.79
C PRO A 78 -10.31 37.26 -4.69
N LYS A 79 -9.36 37.67 -5.55
CA LYS A 79 -9.35 38.91 -6.35
C LYS A 79 -9.32 40.27 -5.61
N VAL A 80 -8.13 40.77 -5.29
CA VAL A 80 -7.72 42.15 -5.64
C VAL A 80 -6.20 42.18 -5.81
N SER A 81 -5.72 42.41 -7.04
CA SER A 81 -4.49 43.18 -7.29
C SER A 81 -4.23 43.30 -8.79
N ALA A 82 -4.12 44.55 -9.25
CA ALA A 82 -3.26 44.98 -10.36
C ALA A 82 -3.36 46.52 -10.50
N PRO A 83 -2.35 47.24 -11.04
CA PRO A 83 -0.90 46.95 -11.24
C PRO A 83 -0.04 48.25 -11.02
N PRO A 84 1.18 48.52 -11.60
CA PRO A 84 2.12 47.73 -12.43
C PRO A 84 3.66 47.86 -12.14
N SER A 85 4.44 47.02 -12.84
CA SER A 85 5.80 47.22 -13.38
C SER A 85 7.06 47.26 -12.50
N SER A 86 7.92 46.24 -12.66
CA SER A 86 9.31 46.43 -13.15
C SER A 86 10.04 45.12 -13.49
N ALA A 87 10.67 45.16 -14.67
CA ALA A 87 11.86 44.43 -15.16
C ALA A 87 11.87 42.89 -15.39
N VAL A 88 12.04 42.55 -16.67
CA VAL A 88 12.51 41.29 -17.32
C VAL A 88 14.07 41.23 -17.12
N PRO A 89 14.85 40.10 -17.23
CA PRO A 89 14.63 39.01 -18.16
C PRO A 89 15.01 37.55 -17.79
N SER A 90 14.43 36.65 -18.59
CA SER A 90 14.77 35.25 -18.77
C SER A 90 16.20 35.08 -19.30
N LEU A 91 16.98 34.18 -18.68
CA LEU A 91 18.12 33.53 -19.32
C LEU A 91 18.14 32.05 -18.89
N ARG A 92 18.06 31.18 -19.89
CA ARG A 92 18.45 29.77 -19.82
C ARG A 92 19.87 29.67 -19.26
N ASP A 93 20.11 28.77 -18.32
CA ASP A 93 21.43 28.14 -18.21
C ASP A 93 21.30 26.63 -18.26
N ARG A 94 21.98 26.07 -19.27
CA ARG A 94 22.15 24.66 -19.55
C ARG A 94 23.46 24.27 -18.88
N SER A 95 23.40 23.53 -17.79
CA SER A 95 24.58 22.93 -17.18
C SER A 95 24.42 21.41 -17.13
N ASP A 96 24.90 20.77 -18.20
CA ASP A 96 25.48 19.43 -18.18
C ASP A 96 26.46 19.33 -17.00
N GLN A 97 26.15 18.52 -15.98
CA GLN A 97 27.16 18.10 -15.01
C GLN A 97 27.21 16.59 -14.92
N LYS A 98 28.15 16.09 -15.72
CA LYS A 98 28.80 14.79 -15.70
C LYS A 98 29.28 14.43 -14.27
N LEU A 99 29.39 13.12 -14.02
CA LEU A 99 30.07 12.43 -12.89
C LEU A 99 29.15 12.18 -11.67
N SER A 100 28.93 10.96 -11.14
CA SER A 100 29.77 9.76 -11.11
C SER A 100 28.94 8.48 -11.01
N SER A 101 29.27 7.52 -11.86
CA SER A 101 28.88 6.12 -11.75
C SER A 101 29.59 5.48 -10.56
N SER A 102 28.88 5.27 -9.44
CA SER A 102 29.41 4.48 -8.33
C SER A 102 29.18 3.00 -8.62
N ARG A 103 30.19 2.39 -9.26
CA ARG A 103 30.32 0.95 -9.47
C ARG A 103 30.75 0.33 -8.13
N ILE A 104 29.84 -0.32 -7.42
CA ILE A 104 30.21 -1.17 -6.28
C ILE A 104 30.35 -2.60 -6.81
N LEU A 105 31.58 -3.06 -6.96
CA LEU A 105 31.90 -4.49 -6.94
C LEU A 105 31.89 -4.95 -5.48
N ALA A 106 31.25 -6.09 -5.21
CA ALA A 106 31.53 -6.89 -4.02
C ALA A 106 31.99 -8.30 -4.48
N PRO A 107 32.94 -8.93 -3.76
CA PRO A 107 33.66 -10.12 -4.22
C PRO A 107 32.99 -11.42 -3.76
N VAL A 108 33.02 -12.46 -4.60
CA VAL A 108 33.32 -13.86 -4.24
C VAL A 108 34.00 -14.52 -5.45
#